data_AF-A0A842N4G6-F1
#
_entry.id   AF-A0A842N4G6-F1
#
_cell.length_a   1.000
_cell.length_b   1.000
_cell.length_c   1.000
_cell.angle_alpha   90.00
_cell.angle_beta   90.00
_cell.angle_gamma   90.00
#
_symmetry.space_group_name_H-M   'P 1'
#
loop_
_entity.id
_entity.type
_entity.pdbx_description
1 polymer ?
#
loop_
_entity_poly.entity_id
_entity_poly.type
_entity_poly.pdbx_seq_one_letter_code
_entity_poly.pdbx_strand_id
1 'polypeptide(L)'
;TRDFKLFAELRLSGVGMVGVVHATNSVDAIQRFVGRIELGVIPQIIDTVIFIKNGIVNKVLSLSMVVKVPSGMTESDLARPVVVVNDFETQKAEYELYSYGEETVVVPVKGEQKSPSHELAARSIEEEFRKHSDNVKAEMAGDHKCIIYVPKKDIAQLIGKQGKNIERFEKKLGISIDVRELDGKNIESNSNGEGNEIEFTTKVSKNGIMFYFSGKMRGKDVDLYIENELLMTAKVGHGGNLKFHKRNKNGRKLLEALDFGKRVRVMG
;
A
#
# COMPACT_ATOMS: atom_id res chain seq x y z
N THR A 1 10.07 26.41 -16.05
CA THR A 1 10.07 27.89 -15.94
C THR A 1 11.40 28.36 -15.39
N ARG A 2 11.79 29.60 -15.70
CA ARG A 2 13.09 30.19 -15.35
C ARG A 2 13.36 30.22 -13.83
N ASP A 3 12.30 30.34 -13.04
CA ASP A 3 12.36 30.51 -11.59
C ASP A 3 12.99 29.30 -10.86
N PHE A 4 12.70 28.07 -11.31
CA PHE A 4 13.28 26.86 -10.70
C PHE A 4 14.78 26.73 -10.96
N LYS A 5 15.24 27.15 -12.14
CA LYS A 5 16.68 27.17 -12.46
C LYS A 5 17.41 28.22 -11.63
N LEU A 6 16.84 29.43 -11.52
CA LEU A 6 17.39 30.48 -10.68
C LEU A 6 17.46 30.06 -9.20
N PHE A 7 16.41 29.43 -8.69
CA PHE A 7 16.39 28.89 -7.33
C PHE A 7 17.50 27.86 -7.11
N ALA A 8 17.68 26.95 -8.06
CA ALA A 8 18.74 25.94 -8.05
C ALA A 8 20.15 26.56 -8.04
N GLU A 9 20.42 27.50 -8.95
CA GLU A 9 21.71 28.19 -9.06
C GLU A 9 22.06 28.96 -7.78
N LEU A 10 21.10 29.68 -7.21
CA LEU A 10 21.31 30.41 -5.95
C LEU A 10 21.58 29.46 -4.78
N ARG A 11 20.82 28.36 -4.67
CA ARG A 11 21.06 27.34 -3.63
C ARG A 11 22.42 26.66 -3.77
N LEU A 12 22.81 26.29 -4.99
CA LEU A 12 24.13 25.71 -5.27
C LEU A 12 25.28 26.69 -5.00
N SER A 13 25.03 27.99 -5.10
CA SER A 13 25.98 29.04 -4.74
C SER A 13 26.07 29.27 -3.21
N GLY A 14 25.35 28.48 -2.41
CA GLY A 14 25.34 28.57 -0.94
C GLY A 14 24.36 29.60 -0.36
N VAL A 15 23.48 30.18 -1.18
CA VAL A 15 22.46 31.13 -0.70
C VAL A 15 21.27 30.38 -0.09
N GLY A 16 20.87 30.76 1.13
CA GLY A 16 19.62 30.30 1.73
C GLY A 16 18.41 30.88 1.00
N MET A 17 17.52 30.03 0.49
CA MET A 17 16.39 30.44 -0.34
C MET A 17 15.08 29.90 0.21
N VAL A 18 14.00 30.69 0.09
CA VAL A 18 12.63 30.26 0.35
C VAL A 18 11.82 30.44 -0.93
N GLY A 19 11.27 29.35 -1.44
CA GLY A 19 10.45 29.34 -2.66
C GLY A 19 8.99 29.06 -2.32
N VAL A 20 8.07 29.80 -2.93
CA VAL A 20 6.63 29.58 -2.77
C VAL A 20 6.08 28.99 -4.07
N VAL A 21 5.42 27.83 -3.95
CA VAL A 21 4.87 27.10 -5.10
C VAL A 21 3.42 26.70 -4.80
N HIS A 22 2.53 26.97 -5.73
CA HIS A 22 1.16 26.43 -5.68
C HIS A 22 1.20 24.93 -6.00
N ALA A 23 0.72 24.11 -5.08
CA ALA A 23 0.72 22.65 -5.17
C ALA A 23 -0.54 22.08 -4.52
N THR A 24 -1.06 20.99 -5.08
CA THR A 24 -2.22 20.27 -4.53
C THR A 24 -1.80 19.26 -3.46
N ASN A 25 -0.65 18.62 -3.66
CA ASN A 25 -0.01 17.72 -2.71
C ASN A 25 1.38 18.23 -2.34
N SER A 26 1.88 17.79 -1.19
CA SER A 26 3.22 18.15 -0.71
C SER A 26 4.35 17.70 -1.64
N VAL A 27 4.18 16.57 -2.35
CA VAL A 27 5.18 16.02 -3.28
C VAL A 27 5.27 16.78 -4.62
N ASP A 28 4.20 17.46 -5.05
CA ASP A 28 4.16 18.16 -6.35
C ASP A 28 5.26 19.24 -6.44
N ALA A 29 5.61 19.84 -5.30
CA ALA A 29 6.70 20.82 -5.22
C ALA A 29 8.06 20.20 -5.59
N ILE A 30 8.32 18.96 -5.16
CA ILE A 30 9.56 18.21 -5.44
C ILE A 30 9.57 17.74 -6.89
N GLN A 31 8.43 17.24 -7.39
CA GLN A 31 8.28 16.75 -8.78
C GLN A 31 8.63 17.81 -9.83
N ARG A 32 8.49 19.10 -9.51
CA ARG A 32 8.91 20.17 -10.42
C ARG A 32 10.42 20.24 -10.67
N PHE A 33 11.24 19.60 -9.84
CA PHE A 33 12.69 19.57 -10.02
C PHE A 33 13.17 18.27 -10.67
N VAL A 34 12.32 17.25 -10.68
CA VAL A 34 12.55 15.97 -11.35
C VAL A 34 12.70 16.19 -12.86
N GLY A 35 13.72 15.59 -13.46
CA GLY A 35 14.06 15.74 -14.89
C GLY A 35 14.68 17.09 -15.27
N ARG A 36 14.80 18.04 -14.33
CA ARG A 36 15.48 19.33 -14.54
C ARG A 36 16.81 19.40 -13.82
N ILE A 37 16.94 18.61 -12.76
CA ILE A 37 18.09 18.54 -11.88
C ILE A 37 18.42 17.07 -11.69
N GLU A 38 19.71 16.75 -11.62
CA GLU A 38 20.18 15.42 -11.29
C GLU A 38 19.69 14.99 -9.91
N LEU A 39 19.25 13.73 -9.78
CA LEU A 39 18.74 13.16 -8.53
C LEU A 39 19.69 13.41 -7.34
N GLY A 40 21.00 13.28 -7.59
CA GLY A 40 22.12 13.57 -6.67
C GLY A 40 22.02 14.92 -5.96
N VAL A 41 21.55 15.92 -6.68
CA VAL A 41 21.65 17.33 -6.33
C VAL A 41 20.36 17.85 -5.69
N ILE A 42 19.23 17.16 -5.91
CA ILE A 42 17.92 17.58 -5.40
C ILE A 42 17.94 17.89 -3.89
N PRO A 43 18.47 17.02 -3.00
CA PRO A 43 18.47 17.32 -1.56
C PRO A 43 19.32 18.53 -1.17
N GLN A 44 20.32 18.90 -1.97
CA GLN A 44 21.14 20.09 -1.72
C GLN A 44 20.38 21.37 -2.07
N ILE A 45 19.52 21.31 -3.08
CA ILE A 45 18.73 22.46 -3.51
C ILE A 45 17.47 22.59 -2.65
N ILE A 46 16.81 21.46 -2.36
CA ILE A 46 15.56 21.41 -1.60
C ILE A 46 15.72 20.34 -0.52
N ASP A 47 16.04 20.80 0.69
CA ASP A 47 16.11 19.93 1.85
C ASP A 47 14.75 19.81 2.57
N THR A 48 13.91 20.86 2.52
CA THR A 48 12.68 20.96 3.31
C THR A 48 11.51 21.49 2.47
N VAL A 49 10.33 20.87 2.60
CA VAL A 49 9.08 21.34 1.99
C VAL A 49 8.02 21.52 3.07
N ILE A 50 7.45 22.72 3.15
CA ILE A 50 6.38 23.06 4.09
C ILE A 50 5.08 23.17 3.31
N PHE A 51 4.15 22.25 3.58
CA PHE A 51 2.84 22.25 2.94
C PHE A 51 1.82 22.97 3.83
N ILE A 52 1.21 24.03 3.29
CA ILE A 52 0.22 24.85 3.99
C ILE A 52 -1.17 24.52 3.43
N LYS A 53 -2.10 24.17 4.31
CA LYS A 53 -3.51 23.92 3.97
C LYS A 53 -4.40 24.68 4.95
N ASN A 54 -5.37 25.44 4.42
CA ASN A 54 -6.30 26.24 5.23
C ASN A 54 -5.60 27.19 6.23
N GLY A 55 -4.46 27.76 5.83
CA GLY A 55 -3.68 28.68 6.67
C GLY A 55 -2.85 28.01 7.78
N ILE A 56 -2.81 26.67 7.83
CA ILE A 56 -2.06 25.91 8.84
C ILE A 56 -0.99 25.07 8.15
N VAL A 57 0.17 24.92 8.78
CA VAL A 57 1.19 23.95 8.36
C VAL A 57 0.60 22.56 8.52
N ASN A 58 0.29 21.91 7.40
CA ASN A 58 -0.36 20.61 7.38
C ASN A 58 0.66 19.47 7.36
N LYS A 59 1.81 19.67 6.71
CA LYS A 59 2.89 18.69 6.65
C LYS A 59 4.23 19.36 6.40
N VAL A 60 5.29 18.82 7.01
CA VAL A 60 6.67 19.20 6.73
C VAL A 60 7.41 17.96 6.22
N LEU A 61 7.99 18.06 5.03
CA LEU A 61 8.79 17.01 4.43
C LEU A 61 10.27 17.38 4.46
N SER A 62 11.11 16.37 4.61
CA SER A 62 12.57 16.46 4.50
C SER A 62 13.07 15.52 3.42
N LEU A 63 14.09 15.93 2.69
CA LEU A 63 14.73 15.15 1.64
C LEU A 63 16.14 14.75 2.07
N SER A 64 16.47 13.48 1.90
CA SER A 64 17.82 12.97 2.20
C SER A 64 18.25 11.95 1.14
N MET A 65 19.53 11.88 0.84
CA MET A 65 20.08 10.87 -0.06
C MET A 65 20.58 9.67 0.73
N VAL A 66 20.17 8.47 0.31
CA VAL A 66 20.65 7.21 0.87
C VAL A 66 20.94 6.21 -0.26
N VAL A 67 21.81 5.24 -0.01
CA VAL A 67 22.04 4.13 -0.94
C VAL A 67 21.28 2.92 -0.40
N LYS A 68 20.28 2.45 -1.14
CA LYS A 68 19.45 1.28 -0.77
C LYS A 68 18.79 0.63 -1.98
N VAL A 69 18.11 -0.49 -1.77
CA VAL A 69 17.15 -1.05 -2.75
C VAL A 69 15.87 -0.19 -2.69
N PRO A 70 15.41 0.39 -3.81
CA PRO A 70 14.19 1.19 -3.82
C PRO A 70 12.95 0.38 -3.43
N SER A 71 11.98 1.07 -2.81
CA SER A 71 10.67 0.50 -2.51
C SER A 71 9.98 0.04 -3.79
N GLY A 72 9.50 -1.21 -3.81
CA GLY A 72 8.85 -1.84 -4.97
C GLY A 72 9.79 -2.60 -5.91
N MET A 73 11.11 -2.64 -5.61
CA MET A 73 12.08 -3.50 -6.30
C MET A 73 12.50 -4.68 -5.40
N THR A 74 12.99 -5.76 -6.00
CA THR A 74 13.46 -6.95 -5.26
C THR A 74 14.95 -6.83 -4.94
N GLU A 75 15.41 -7.56 -3.91
CA GLU A 75 16.84 -7.54 -3.48
C GLU A 75 17.83 -8.00 -4.57
N SER A 76 17.34 -8.61 -5.65
CA SER A 76 18.15 -8.93 -6.83
C SER A 76 18.63 -7.69 -7.59
N ASP A 77 18.01 -6.52 -7.35
CA ASP A 77 18.44 -5.25 -7.92
C ASP A 77 19.54 -4.62 -7.06
N LEU A 78 20.66 -4.28 -7.68
CA LEU A 78 21.77 -3.62 -7.00
C LEU A 78 21.31 -2.32 -6.33
N ALA A 79 21.79 -2.11 -5.10
CA ALA A 79 21.58 -0.89 -4.35
C ALA A 79 22.04 0.32 -5.15
N ARG A 80 21.23 1.38 -5.14
CA ARG A 80 21.48 2.61 -5.91
C ARG A 80 21.20 3.84 -5.07
N PRO A 81 21.65 5.02 -5.51
CA PRO A 81 21.27 6.27 -4.86
C PRO A 81 19.76 6.48 -4.97
N VAL A 82 19.12 6.71 -3.83
CA VAL A 82 17.69 7.02 -3.70
C VAL A 82 17.57 8.28 -2.85
N VAL A 83 16.80 9.26 -3.31
CA VAL A 83 16.38 10.38 -2.46
C VAL A 83 15.12 9.96 -1.72
N VAL A 84 15.19 9.88 -0.40
CA VAL A 84 14.06 9.56 0.46
C VAL A 84 13.45 10.86 0.96
N VAL A 85 12.14 10.98 0.77
CA VAL A 85 11.32 12.06 1.29
C VAL A 85 10.63 11.56 2.54
N ASN A 86 11.05 12.06 3.70
CA ASN A 86 10.51 11.70 5.00
C ASN A 86 9.60 12.82 5.51
N ASP A 87 8.54 12.43 6.21
CA ASP A 87 7.85 13.35 7.10
C ASP A 87 8.82 13.80 8.21
N PHE A 88 9.02 15.11 8.35
CA PHE A 88 10.04 15.68 9.23
C PHE A 88 9.76 15.37 10.72
N GLU A 89 8.49 15.35 11.12
CA GLU A 89 8.10 15.12 12.51
C GLU A 89 8.23 13.64 12.90
N THR A 90 7.78 12.74 12.02
CA THR A 90 7.73 11.30 12.30
C THR A 90 8.95 10.53 11.82
N GLN A 91 9.80 11.15 11.00
CA GLN A 91 10.95 10.54 10.33
C GLN A 91 10.58 9.33 9.45
N LYS A 92 9.30 9.18 9.10
CA LYS A 92 8.83 8.08 8.27
C LYS A 92 8.92 8.46 6.79
N ALA A 93 9.53 7.59 5.99
CA ALA A 93 9.55 7.73 4.54
C ALA A 93 8.13 7.75 3.97
N GLU A 94 7.83 8.75 3.15
CA GLU A 94 6.58 8.89 2.42
C GLU A 94 6.77 8.69 0.93
N TYR A 95 7.90 9.13 0.38
CA TYR A 95 8.24 8.97 -1.03
C TYR A 95 9.71 8.64 -1.22
N GLU A 96 10.03 8.02 -2.35
CA GLU A 96 11.37 7.74 -2.84
C GLU A 96 11.50 8.26 -4.26
N LEU A 97 12.62 8.88 -4.55
CA LEU A 97 13.01 9.25 -5.89
C LEU A 97 14.23 8.43 -6.29
N TYR A 98 14.14 7.79 -7.43
CA TYR A 98 15.24 7.00 -7.97
C TYR A 98 15.21 7.02 -9.50
N SER A 99 16.35 6.73 -10.10
CA SER A 99 16.45 6.59 -11.55
C SER A 99 16.06 5.18 -11.98
N TYR A 100 15.18 5.09 -12.96
CA TYR A 100 14.80 3.87 -13.65
C TYR A 100 15.05 4.06 -15.15
N GLY A 101 16.05 3.36 -15.70
CA GLY A 101 16.58 3.66 -17.02
C GLY A 101 17.17 5.08 -17.05
N GLU A 102 16.68 5.91 -17.97
CA GLU A 102 17.11 7.31 -18.14
C GLU A 102 16.17 8.31 -17.43
N GLU A 103 15.07 7.83 -16.84
CA GLU A 103 14.08 8.69 -16.20
C GLU A 103 14.21 8.67 -14.68
N THR A 104 13.91 9.79 -14.05
CA THR A 104 13.78 9.89 -12.59
C THR A 104 12.31 9.81 -12.22
N VAL A 105 11.96 8.83 -11.39
CA VAL A 105 10.58 8.59 -10.94
C VAL A 105 10.41 8.95 -9.46
N VAL A 106 9.20 9.34 -9.07
CA VAL A 106 8.82 9.59 -7.67
C VAL A 106 7.78 8.55 -7.27
N VAL A 107 8.10 7.73 -6.27
CA VAL A 107 7.29 6.58 -5.86
C VAL A 107 6.91 6.73 -4.39
N PRO A 108 5.63 6.61 -4.02
CA PRO A 108 5.23 6.62 -2.61
C PRO A 108 5.74 5.35 -1.89
N VAL A 109 6.31 5.54 -0.70
CA VAL A 109 6.71 4.47 0.22
C VAL A 109 5.52 4.01 1.07
N LYS A 110 4.61 4.95 1.37
CA LYS A 110 3.35 4.69 2.07
C LYS A 110 2.17 4.78 1.11
N GLY A 111 1.91 3.65 0.50
CA GLY A 111 0.79 3.31 -0.35
C GLY A 111 1.05 1.87 -0.70
N GLU A 112 0.03 1.02 -0.62
CA GLU A 112 0.12 -0.40 -0.96
C GLU A 112 1.08 -0.64 -2.13
N GLN A 113 1.90 -1.68 -2.01
CA GLN A 113 2.71 -2.24 -3.09
C GLN A 113 1.88 -2.37 -4.37
N LYS A 114 1.83 -1.34 -5.19
CA LYS A 114 1.29 -1.37 -6.53
C LYS A 114 2.40 -0.85 -7.40
N SER A 115 3.23 -1.78 -7.87
CA SER A 115 4.18 -1.49 -8.92
C SER A 115 3.41 -0.79 -10.07
N PRO A 116 3.94 0.25 -10.72
CA PRO A 116 3.32 0.82 -11.93
C PRO A 116 3.03 -0.24 -13.00
N SER A 117 3.83 -1.32 -13.05
CA SER A 117 3.56 -2.48 -13.90
C SER A 117 2.30 -3.25 -13.49
N HIS A 118 1.99 -3.31 -12.19
CA HIS A 118 0.80 -3.96 -11.66
C HIS A 118 -0.46 -3.15 -11.96
N GLU A 119 -0.38 -1.82 -11.92
CA GLU A 119 -1.53 -0.96 -12.28
C GLU A 119 -1.85 -1.06 -13.78
N LEU A 120 -0.81 -1.07 -14.64
CA LEU A 120 -0.98 -1.26 -16.07
C LEU A 120 -1.53 -2.65 -16.41
N ALA A 121 -1.01 -3.69 -15.76
CA ALA A 121 -1.51 -5.05 -15.91
C ALA A 121 -2.97 -5.17 -15.45
N ALA A 122 -3.31 -4.62 -14.29
CA ALA A 122 -4.68 -4.58 -13.78
C ALA A 122 -5.63 -3.91 -14.78
N ARG A 123 -5.26 -2.75 -15.32
CA ARG A 123 -6.10 -2.03 -16.30
C ARG A 123 -6.31 -2.84 -17.59
N SER A 124 -5.26 -3.50 -18.09
CA SER A 124 -5.38 -4.36 -19.28
C SER A 124 -6.29 -5.57 -19.03
N ILE A 125 -6.24 -6.15 -17.83
CA ILE A 125 -7.13 -7.24 -17.41
C ILE A 125 -8.58 -6.73 -17.28
N GLU A 126 -8.79 -5.55 -16.69
CA GLU A 126 -10.13 -4.94 -16.62
C GLU A 126 -10.74 -4.76 -18.01
N GLU A 127 -9.99 -4.26 -18.99
CA GLU A 127 -10.45 -4.08 -20.37
C GLU A 127 -10.86 -5.40 -21.04
N GLU A 128 -10.12 -6.48 -20.80
CA GLU A 128 -10.45 -7.78 -21.36
C GLU A 128 -11.72 -8.39 -20.73
N PHE A 129 -11.91 -8.19 -19.42
CA PHE A 129 -13.06 -8.70 -18.69
C PHE A 129 -14.31 -7.82 -18.82
N ARG A 130 -14.18 -6.53 -19.18
CA ARG A 130 -15.31 -5.64 -19.50
C ARG A 130 -16.20 -6.15 -20.64
N LYS A 131 -15.67 -7.00 -21.52
CA LYS A 131 -16.46 -7.66 -22.58
C LYS A 131 -17.49 -8.66 -22.05
N HIS A 132 -17.34 -9.09 -20.80
CA HIS A 132 -18.12 -10.15 -20.18
C HIS A 132 -18.90 -9.69 -18.94
N SER A 133 -18.54 -8.54 -18.36
CA SER A 133 -19.23 -7.91 -17.23
C SER A 133 -19.13 -6.38 -17.33
N ASP A 134 -20.23 -5.67 -17.07
CA ASP A 134 -20.27 -4.20 -17.17
C ASP A 134 -19.46 -3.52 -16.06
N ASN A 135 -19.29 -4.17 -14.92
CA ASN A 135 -18.56 -3.63 -13.78
C ASN A 135 -17.45 -4.59 -13.37
N VAL A 136 -16.21 -4.20 -13.62
CA VAL A 136 -15.04 -5.04 -13.37
C VAL A 136 -13.96 -4.16 -12.77
N LYS A 137 -13.40 -4.63 -11.65
CA LYS A 137 -12.20 -4.06 -11.06
C LYS A 137 -11.16 -5.17 -10.92
N ALA A 138 -9.94 -4.94 -11.39
CA ALA A 138 -8.86 -5.90 -11.27
C ALA A 138 -7.77 -5.36 -10.34
N GLU A 139 -7.16 -6.27 -9.59
CA GLU A 139 -6.08 -5.97 -8.66
C GLU A 139 -5.02 -7.04 -8.76
N MET A 140 -3.79 -6.66 -9.05
CA MET A 140 -2.68 -7.60 -9.06
C MET A 140 -2.30 -7.95 -7.62
N ALA A 141 -2.36 -9.24 -7.29
CA ALA A 141 -1.91 -9.83 -6.03
C ALA A 141 -0.53 -10.47 -6.22
N GLY A 142 0.41 -9.71 -6.82
CA GLY A 142 1.74 -10.16 -7.23
C GLY A 142 1.90 -10.30 -8.75
N ASP A 143 3.11 -10.64 -9.21
CA ASP A 143 3.44 -10.65 -10.64
C ASP A 143 2.69 -11.71 -11.46
N HIS A 144 2.22 -12.78 -10.81
CA HIS A 144 1.61 -13.94 -11.48
C HIS A 144 0.17 -14.20 -11.02
N LYS A 145 -0.43 -13.29 -10.24
CA LYS A 145 -1.78 -13.48 -9.68
C LYS A 145 -2.58 -12.19 -9.73
N CYS A 146 -3.81 -12.27 -10.20
CA CYS A 146 -4.76 -11.17 -10.26
C CYS A 146 -6.06 -11.55 -9.54
N ILE A 147 -6.66 -10.60 -8.83
CA ILE A 147 -7.98 -10.70 -8.24
C ILE A 147 -8.91 -9.81 -9.07
N ILE A 148 -10.00 -10.38 -9.56
CA ILE A 148 -11.00 -9.67 -10.34
C ILE A 148 -12.30 -9.63 -9.54
N TYR A 149 -12.78 -8.42 -9.28
CA TYR A 149 -14.04 -8.15 -8.62
C TYR A 149 -15.12 -7.89 -9.68
N VAL A 150 -16.17 -8.71 -9.66
CA VAL A 150 -17.30 -8.65 -10.61
C VAL A 150 -18.65 -8.84 -9.90
N PRO A 151 -19.77 -8.29 -10.40
CA PRO A 151 -21.08 -8.50 -9.83
C PRO A 151 -21.40 -9.98 -9.66
N LYS A 152 -22.12 -10.32 -8.58
CA LYS A 152 -22.52 -11.70 -8.24
C LYS A 152 -23.11 -12.49 -9.41
N LYS A 153 -23.93 -11.81 -10.22
CA LYS A 153 -24.60 -12.35 -11.41
C LYS A 153 -23.62 -12.86 -12.47
N ASP A 154 -22.43 -12.27 -12.55
CA ASP A 154 -21.47 -12.51 -13.63
C ASP A 154 -20.37 -13.51 -13.22
N ILE A 155 -20.20 -13.77 -11.92
CA ILE A 155 -19.21 -14.73 -11.38
C ILE A 155 -19.36 -16.12 -12.01
N ALA A 156 -20.58 -16.65 -12.04
CA ALA A 156 -20.84 -17.99 -12.55
C ALA A 156 -20.53 -18.13 -14.05
N GLN A 157 -20.78 -17.08 -14.83
CA GLN A 157 -20.47 -17.03 -16.26
C GLN A 157 -18.96 -16.90 -16.51
N LEU A 158 -18.27 -16.11 -15.70
CA LEU A 158 -16.82 -15.89 -15.81
C LEU A 158 -16.01 -17.12 -15.41
N ILE A 159 -16.39 -17.83 -14.34
CA ILE A 159 -15.76 -19.10 -13.95
C ILE A 159 -16.10 -20.19 -14.98
N GLY A 160 -17.35 -20.26 -15.41
CA GLY A 160 -17.87 -21.28 -16.32
C GLY A 160 -18.02 -22.66 -15.66
N LYS A 161 -18.58 -23.63 -16.41
CA LYS A 161 -18.78 -25.00 -15.91
C LYS A 161 -17.44 -25.63 -15.53
N GLN A 162 -17.29 -26.01 -14.27
CA GLN A 162 -16.05 -26.58 -13.70
C GLN A 162 -14.80 -25.69 -13.85
N GLY A 163 -14.94 -24.36 -13.95
CA GLY A 163 -13.78 -23.46 -14.07
C GLY A 163 -13.15 -23.40 -15.46
N LYS A 164 -13.71 -24.07 -16.47
CA LYS A 164 -13.13 -24.12 -17.82
C LYS A 164 -12.98 -22.75 -18.48
N ASN A 165 -13.83 -21.78 -18.12
CA ASN A 165 -13.78 -20.44 -18.72
C ASN A 165 -12.66 -19.61 -18.07
N ILE A 166 -12.52 -19.66 -16.75
CA ILE A 166 -11.43 -18.95 -16.06
C ILE A 166 -10.05 -19.52 -16.43
N GLU A 167 -9.92 -20.85 -16.53
CA GLU A 167 -8.66 -21.48 -16.99
C GLU A 167 -8.25 -21.02 -18.40
N ARG A 168 -9.22 -20.71 -19.26
CA ARG A 168 -8.94 -20.20 -20.61
C ARG A 168 -8.39 -18.77 -20.54
N PHE A 169 -8.93 -17.93 -19.67
CA PHE A 169 -8.41 -16.58 -19.44
C PHE A 169 -7.03 -16.62 -18.80
N GLU A 170 -6.80 -17.49 -17.81
CA GLU A 170 -5.50 -17.68 -17.17
C GLU A 170 -4.42 -18.10 -18.18
N LYS A 171 -4.73 -19.07 -19.06
CA LYS A 171 -3.80 -19.50 -20.13
C LYS A 171 -3.52 -18.41 -21.16
N LYS A 172 -4.50 -17.55 -21.44
CA LYS A 172 -4.36 -16.44 -22.41
C LYS A 172 -3.53 -15.30 -21.83
N LEU A 173 -3.72 -14.97 -20.56
CA LEU A 173 -3.08 -13.84 -19.88
C LEU A 173 -1.77 -14.23 -19.18
N GLY A 174 -1.50 -15.53 -19.00
CA GLY A 174 -0.27 -16.03 -18.39
C GLY A 174 -0.21 -15.84 -16.87
N ILE A 175 -1.34 -15.57 -16.22
CA ILE A 175 -1.45 -15.27 -14.78
C ILE A 175 -2.62 -16.04 -14.17
N SER A 176 -2.55 -16.34 -12.87
CA SER A 176 -3.68 -16.94 -12.13
C SER A 176 -4.72 -15.89 -11.76
N ILE A 177 -6.01 -16.23 -11.85
CA ILE A 177 -7.11 -15.27 -11.69
C ILE A 177 -8.07 -15.76 -10.60
N ASP A 178 -8.21 -14.97 -9.54
CA ASP A 178 -9.18 -15.17 -8.46
C ASP A 178 -10.40 -14.27 -8.69
N VAL A 179 -11.60 -14.83 -8.79
CA VAL A 179 -12.83 -14.08 -9.07
C VAL A 179 -13.62 -13.88 -7.79
N ARG A 180 -13.91 -12.62 -7.45
CA ARG A 180 -14.64 -12.23 -6.24
C ARG A 180 -15.85 -11.37 -6.58
N GLU A 181 -16.80 -11.35 -5.66
CA GLU A 181 -17.98 -10.49 -5.76
C GLU A 181 -17.57 -9.02 -5.58
N LEU A 182 -18.02 -8.18 -6.50
CA LEU A 182 -17.92 -6.74 -6.41
C LEU A 182 -19.05 -6.26 -5.49
N ASP A 183 -18.73 -6.08 -4.20
CA ASP A 183 -19.71 -5.59 -3.23
C ASP A 183 -20.20 -4.18 -3.60
N GLY A 184 -21.51 -4.07 -3.79
CA GLY A 184 -22.20 -2.86 -4.27
C GLY A 184 -22.32 -1.73 -3.25
N LYS A 185 -21.33 -1.50 -2.39
CA LYS A 185 -21.24 -0.29 -1.56
C LYS A 185 -19.87 0.36 -1.73
N ASN A 186 -19.92 1.63 -2.12
CA ASN A 186 -18.84 2.62 -2.16
C ASN A 186 -18.02 2.66 -3.47
N ILE A 187 -18.67 3.14 -4.54
CA ILE A 187 -18.01 4.05 -5.47
C ILE A 187 -18.41 5.45 -5.00
N GLU A 188 -17.42 6.29 -4.72
CA GLU A 188 -17.50 7.69 -4.25
C GLU A 188 -17.78 7.92 -2.76
N SER A 189 -16.75 7.74 -1.93
CA SER A 189 -16.23 8.79 -1.04
C SER A 189 -15.04 8.26 -0.26
N ASN A 190 -14.12 9.17 0.06
CA ASN A 190 -12.93 8.92 0.86
C ASN A 190 -13.17 8.06 2.11
N SER A 191 -12.09 7.38 2.51
CA SER A 191 -11.77 6.83 3.84
C SER A 191 -12.48 5.55 4.30
N ASN A 192 -11.63 4.63 4.76
CA ASN A 192 -11.86 3.47 5.62
C ASN A 192 -12.00 2.11 4.92
N GLY A 193 -11.01 1.25 5.17
CA GLY A 193 -11.18 -0.19 5.01
C GLY A 193 -12.29 -0.67 5.93
N GLU A 194 -13.31 -1.26 5.32
CA GLU A 194 -14.37 -2.03 5.97
C GLU A 194 -14.24 -3.46 5.43
N GLY A 195 -13.48 -4.36 6.05
CA GLY A 195 -14.01 -5.20 7.12
C GLY A 195 -14.43 -4.42 8.35
N ASN A 196 -15.62 -4.70 8.87
CA ASN A 196 -16.02 -4.16 10.16
C ASN A 196 -15.01 -4.65 11.20
N GLU A 197 -14.40 -3.72 11.95
CA GLU A 197 -13.52 -4.07 13.06
C GLU A 197 -14.35 -4.82 14.11
N ILE A 198 -14.03 -6.09 14.32
CA ILE A 198 -14.73 -6.97 15.24
C ILE A 198 -14.18 -6.71 16.63
N GLU A 199 -15.06 -6.33 17.56
CA GLU A 199 -14.71 -6.27 18.96
C GLU A 199 -14.35 -7.65 19.52
N PHE A 200 -13.24 -7.71 20.26
CA PHE A 200 -12.76 -8.92 20.89
C PHE A 200 -12.21 -8.62 22.28
N THR A 201 -12.17 -9.64 23.14
CA THR A 201 -11.45 -9.60 24.42
C THR A 201 -10.30 -10.60 24.38
N THR A 202 -9.10 -10.17 24.80
CA THR A 202 -7.93 -11.04 24.90
C THR A 202 -7.65 -11.48 26.32
N LYS A 203 -7.29 -12.76 26.50
CA LYS A 203 -6.76 -13.30 27.75
C LYS A 203 -5.44 -14.00 27.49
N VAL A 204 -4.38 -13.50 28.10
CA VAL A 204 -3.04 -14.12 28.02
C VAL A 204 -2.90 -15.12 29.17
N SER A 205 -2.59 -16.37 28.85
CA SER A 205 -2.31 -17.44 29.81
C SER A 205 -0.86 -17.90 29.72
N LYS A 206 -0.41 -18.77 30.65
CA LYS A 206 0.94 -19.35 30.61
C LYS A 206 1.24 -20.08 29.29
N ASN A 207 0.24 -20.73 28.68
CA ASN A 207 0.45 -21.61 27.52
C ASN A 207 -0.04 -21.02 26.17
N GLY A 208 -0.72 -19.87 26.17
CA GLY A 208 -1.33 -19.32 24.96
C GLY A 208 -2.07 -18.00 25.16
N ILE A 209 -2.47 -17.39 24.05
CA ILE A 209 -3.32 -16.20 23.98
C ILE A 209 -4.69 -16.64 23.50
N MET A 210 -5.75 -16.23 24.19
CA MET A 210 -7.13 -16.50 23.78
C MET A 210 -7.83 -15.21 23.41
N PHE A 211 -8.47 -15.21 22.24
CA PHE A 211 -9.37 -14.18 21.76
C PHE A 211 -10.79 -14.69 21.91
N TYR A 212 -11.65 -13.86 22.51
CA TYR A 212 -13.07 -14.12 22.65
C TYR A 212 -13.84 -13.13 21.77
N PHE A 213 -14.74 -13.67 20.97
CA PHE A 213 -15.59 -12.91 20.04
C PHE A 213 -17.04 -13.05 20.44
N SER A 214 -17.87 -12.10 19.99
CA SER A 214 -19.32 -12.20 20.17
C SER A 214 -19.87 -13.47 19.50
N GLY A 215 -20.98 -14.01 20.02
CA GLY A 215 -21.57 -15.26 19.52
C GLY A 215 -21.93 -15.26 18.03
N LYS A 216 -22.05 -14.07 17.41
CA LYS A 216 -22.32 -13.86 15.97
C LYS A 216 -21.14 -14.26 15.06
N MET A 217 -19.94 -14.42 15.62
CA MET A 217 -18.72 -14.77 14.88
C MET A 217 -18.41 -16.27 14.87
N ARG A 218 -19.22 -17.11 15.52
CA ARG A 218 -18.98 -18.57 15.57
C ARG A 218 -18.94 -19.19 14.17
N GLY A 219 -17.86 -19.88 13.85
CA GLY A 219 -17.67 -20.58 12.58
C GLY A 219 -17.35 -19.69 11.39
N LYS A 220 -17.23 -18.36 11.58
CA LYS A 220 -16.82 -17.41 10.55
C LYS A 220 -15.30 -17.28 10.50
N ASP A 221 -14.80 -16.90 9.32
CA ASP A 221 -13.39 -16.57 9.13
C ASP A 221 -13.15 -15.12 9.55
N VAL A 222 -12.06 -14.88 10.27
CA VAL A 222 -11.64 -13.56 10.71
C VAL A 222 -10.17 -13.34 10.40
N ASP A 223 -9.84 -12.12 10.02
CA ASP A 223 -8.49 -11.67 9.71
C ASP A 223 -7.90 -10.94 10.93
N LEU A 224 -6.81 -11.47 11.47
CA LEU A 224 -6.07 -10.82 12.56
C LEU A 224 -4.96 -9.94 11.99
N TYR A 225 -4.93 -8.70 12.44
CA TYR A 225 -3.93 -7.70 12.10
C TYR A 225 -3.13 -7.30 13.34
N ILE A 226 -1.83 -7.07 13.14
CA ILE A 226 -0.99 -6.33 14.08
C ILE A 226 -0.61 -5.04 13.38
N GLU A 227 -0.86 -3.91 14.04
CA GLU A 227 -0.93 -2.58 13.46
C GLU A 227 -1.92 -2.54 12.30
N ASN A 228 -1.41 -2.66 11.07
CA ASN A 228 -2.17 -2.73 9.83
C ASN A 228 -1.65 -3.85 8.91
N GLU A 229 -0.80 -4.76 9.40
CA GLU A 229 -0.31 -5.92 8.66
C GLU A 229 -1.14 -7.16 8.98
N LEU A 230 -1.62 -7.85 7.95
CA LEU A 230 -2.33 -9.12 8.11
C LEU A 230 -1.38 -10.16 8.71
N LEU A 231 -1.66 -10.61 9.93
CA LEU A 231 -0.94 -11.70 10.54
C LEU A 231 -1.42 -13.04 9.99
N MET A 232 -2.74 -13.26 9.98
CA MET A 232 -3.37 -14.47 9.47
C MET A 232 -4.90 -14.38 9.42
N THR A 233 -5.49 -15.17 8.54
CA THR A 233 -6.91 -15.52 8.54
C THR A 233 -7.14 -16.77 9.41
N ALA A 234 -8.15 -16.77 10.27
CA ALA A 234 -8.48 -17.87 11.17
C ALA A 234 -9.99 -18.07 11.30
N LYS A 235 -10.44 -19.33 11.32
CA LYS A 235 -11.85 -19.67 11.57
C LYS A 235 -12.14 -19.67 13.07
N VAL A 236 -13.09 -18.84 13.52
CA VAL A 236 -13.51 -18.77 14.92
C VAL A 236 -14.15 -20.09 15.34
N GLY A 237 -13.67 -20.66 16.45
CA GLY A 237 -14.16 -21.93 16.97
C GLY A 237 -15.64 -21.88 17.36
N HIS A 238 -16.26 -23.05 17.48
CA HIS A 238 -17.69 -23.16 17.83
C HIS A 238 -18.03 -22.51 19.20
N GLY A 239 -17.05 -22.42 20.09
CA GLY A 239 -17.14 -21.70 21.37
C GLY A 239 -17.06 -20.17 21.27
N GLY A 240 -16.86 -19.60 20.07
CA GLY A 240 -16.70 -18.15 19.87
C GLY A 240 -15.30 -17.64 20.24
N ASN A 241 -14.28 -18.51 20.18
CA ASN A 241 -12.92 -18.18 20.59
C ASN A 241 -11.86 -18.64 19.57
N LEU A 242 -10.73 -17.95 19.59
CA LEU A 242 -9.50 -18.35 18.89
C LEU A 242 -8.37 -18.48 19.91
N LYS A 243 -7.59 -19.56 19.80
CA LYS A 243 -6.48 -19.84 20.70
C LYS A 243 -5.16 -19.93 19.93
N PHE A 244 -4.18 -19.15 20.37
CA PHE A 244 -2.83 -19.17 19.83
C PHE A 244 -1.85 -19.69 20.86
N HIS A 245 -1.12 -20.75 20.53
CA HIS A 245 -0.05 -21.26 21.38
C HIS A 245 1.19 -20.37 21.27
N LYS A 246 1.77 -19.97 22.41
CA LYS A 246 2.97 -19.09 22.47
C LYS A 246 4.22 -19.69 21.80
N ARG A 247 4.23 -21.00 21.52
CA ARG A 247 5.34 -21.66 20.82
C ARG A 247 5.26 -21.50 19.31
N ASN A 248 4.09 -21.22 18.74
CA ASN A 248 3.90 -21.09 17.30
C ASN A 248 4.32 -19.72 16.81
N LYS A 249 4.84 -19.63 15.58
CA LYS A 249 5.32 -18.39 14.94
C LYS A 249 4.32 -17.23 15.09
N ASN A 250 3.04 -17.47 14.79
CA ASN A 250 1.99 -16.45 14.89
C ASN A 250 1.64 -16.12 16.35
N GLY A 251 1.72 -17.11 17.26
CA GLY A 251 1.50 -16.89 18.69
C GLY A 251 2.62 -16.09 19.36
N ARG A 252 3.88 -16.24 18.92
CA ARG A 252 5.00 -15.40 19.37
C ARG A 252 4.84 -13.95 18.91
N LYS A 253 4.52 -13.75 17.62
CA LYS A 253 4.25 -12.42 17.06
C LYS A 253 3.10 -11.70 17.78
N LEU A 254 2.02 -12.41 18.12
CA LEU A 254 0.91 -11.84 18.90
C LEU A 254 1.31 -11.51 20.33
N LEU A 255 2.16 -12.33 20.95
CA LEU A 255 2.64 -12.08 22.31
C LEU A 255 3.51 -10.82 22.34
N GLU A 256 4.48 -10.72 21.44
CA GLU A 256 5.33 -9.54 21.29
C GLU A 256 4.49 -8.29 20.99
N ALA A 257 3.51 -8.39 20.10
CA ALA A 257 2.63 -7.26 19.81
C ALA A 257 1.87 -6.77 21.05
N LEU A 258 1.34 -7.68 21.87
CA LEU A 258 0.64 -7.32 23.11
C LEU A 258 1.59 -6.79 24.19
N ASP A 259 2.79 -7.37 24.32
CA ASP A 259 3.79 -6.95 25.32
C ASP A 259 4.39 -5.57 24.98
N PHE A 260 4.54 -5.25 23.69
CA PHE A 260 5.05 -3.95 23.20
C PHE A 260 3.94 -2.91 22.93
N GLY A 261 2.68 -3.20 23.30
CA GLY A 261 1.56 -2.27 23.16
C GLY A 261 1.18 -1.94 21.71
N LYS A 262 1.54 -2.81 20.75
CA LYS A 262 1.15 -2.67 19.35
C LYS A 262 -0.35 -2.88 19.18
N ARG A 263 -0.96 -2.13 18.26
CA ARG A 263 -2.41 -2.23 18.02
C ARG A 263 -2.74 -3.58 17.40
N VAL A 264 -3.63 -4.37 18.01
CA VAL A 264 -4.13 -5.62 17.40
C VAL A 264 -5.56 -5.39 16.95
N ARG A 265 -5.87 -5.69 15.69
CA ARG A 265 -7.22 -5.52 15.10
C ARG A 265 -7.70 -6.86 14.57
N VAL A 266 -9.01 -7.09 14.60
CA VAL A 266 -9.61 -8.26 13.98
C VAL A 266 -10.71 -7.79 13.05
N MET A 267 -10.71 -8.25 11.81
CA MET A 267 -11.68 -7.90 10.77
C MET A 267 -12.43 -9.16 10.32
N GLY A 268 -13.69 -9.06 9.92
CA GLY A 268 -14.47 -10.18 9.38
C GLY A 268 -15.96 -9.93 9.31
#